data_AF-A0A562WKE1-F1
#
_entry.id   AF-A0A562WKE1-F1
#
_cell.length_a   1.000
_cell.length_b   1.000
_cell.length_c   1.000
_cell.angle_alpha   90.00
_cell.angle_beta   90.00
_cell.angle_gamma   90.00
#
_symmetry.space_group_name_H-M   'P 1'
#
loop_
_entity.id
_entity.type
_entity.pdbx_description
1 polymer ?
#
loop_
_entity_poly.entity_id
_entity_poly.type
_entity_poly.pdbx_seq_one_letter_code
_entity_poly.pdbx_strand_id
1 'polypeptide(L)'
;MLALVEGEVHLIGADLLDTCTALLDRMLGGGGELVTLLAGADAPAGLVDAVRAHVARRWPFVEVQAYAGGQPHYPLLVGVE
;
A
#
# COMPACT_ATOMS: atom_id res chain seq x y z
N MET A 1 6.40 -10.08 6.71
CA MET A 1 5.31 -9.47 5.91
C MET A 1 5.60 -9.70 4.45
N LEU A 2 4.62 -10.19 3.69
CA LEU A 2 4.78 -10.46 2.27
C LEU A 2 4.08 -9.36 1.47
N ALA A 3 4.74 -8.84 0.45
CA ALA A 3 4.13 -8.00 -0.56
C ALA A 3 3.99 -8.81 -1.85
N LEU A 4 2.77 -8.86 -2.38
CA LEU A 4 2.48 -9.57 -3.62
C LEU A 4 2.10 -8.57 -4.72
N VAL A 5 2.58 -8.82 -5.93
CA VAL A 5 2.14 -8.13 -7.15
C VAL A 5 1.74 -9.21 -8.14
N GLU A 6 0.54 -9.12 -8.70
CA GLU A 6 0.01 -10.12 -9.64
C GLU A 6 0.05 -11.57 -9.10
N GLY A 7 -0.04 -11.74 -7.77
CA GLY A 7 -0.02 -13.04 -7.10
C GLY A 7 1.38 -13.58 -6.78
N GLU A 8 2.44 -12.90 -7.21
CA GLU A 8 3.83 -13.29 -6.96
C GLU A 8 4.43 -12.50 -5.81
N VAL A 9 5.33 -13.11 -5.04
CA VAL A 9 6.00 -12.43 -3.91
C VAL A 9 7.11 -11.52 -4.44
N HIS A 10 6.96 -10.22 -4.20
CA HIS A 10 7.93 -9.20 -4.64
C HIS A 10 8.82 -8.70 -3.50
N LEU A 11 8.31 -8.69 -2.26
CA LEU A 11 9.08 -8.28 -1.07
C LEU A 11 8.73 -9.14 0.14
N ILE A 12 9.74 -9.36 0.97
CA ILE A 12 9.61 -9.97 2.30
C ILE A 12 10.20 -8.98 3.30
N GLY A 13 9.36 -8.34 4.10
CA GLY A 13 9.78 -7.38 5.13
C GLY A 13 9.51 -7.85 6.55
N ALA A 14 10.16 -7.21 7.53
CA ALA A 14 9.96 -7.51 8.95
C ALA A 14 8.75 -6.78 9.56
N ASP A 15 8.43 -5.60 9.03
CA ASP A 15 7.33 -4.74 9.47
C ASP A 15 6.31 -4.52 8.34
N LEU A 16 5.04 -4.34 8.69
CA LEU A 16 3.96 -4.19 7.70
C LEU A 16 3.99 -2.84 7.00
N LEU A 17 4.16 -1.74 7.75
CA LEU A 17 4.19 -0.40 7.18
C LEU A 17 5.40 -0.23 6.26
N ASP A 18 6.57 -0.69 6.71
CA ASP A 18 7.79 -0.67 5.90
C ASP A 18 7.62 -1.49 4.61
N THR A 19 6.96 -2.65 4.70
CA THR A 19 6.67 -3.48 3.52
C THR A 19 5.71 -2.79 2.55
N CYS A 20 4.62 -2.19 3.05
CA CYS A 20 3.65 -1.47 2.22
C CYS A 20 4.27 -0.27 1.51
N THR A 21 5.05 0.53 2.24
CA THR A 21 5.70 1.74 1.69
C THR A 21 6.82 1.39 0.69
N ALA A 22 7.61 0.35 0.97
CA ALA A 22 8.61 -0.14 0.02
C ALA A 22 7.99 -0.71 -1.26
N LEU A 23 6.86 -1.43 -1.16
CA LEU A 23 6.12 -1.90 -2.33
C LEU A 23 5.64 -0.71 -3.18
N LEU A 24 4.99 0.27 -2.56
CA LEU A 24 4.47 1.46 -3.24
C LEU A 24 5.57 2.28 -3.91
N ASP A 25 6.70 2.51 -3.24
CA ASP A 25 7.84 3.21 -3.83
C ASP A 25 8.37 2.51 -5.08
N ARG A 26 8.35 1.17 -5.10
CA ARG A 26 8.75 0.38 -6.26
C ARG A 26 7.73 0.48 -7.39
N MET A 27 6.44 0.38 -7.08
CA MET A 27 5.37 0.46 -8.08
C MET A 27 5.32 1.84 -8.72
N LEU A 28 5.31 2.91 -7.92
CA LEU A 28 5.30 4.30 -8.38
C LEU A 28 6.59 4.71 -9.08
N GLY A 29 7.71 4.04 -8.79
CA GLY A 29 8.95 4.20 -9.54
C GLY A 29 8.82 3.84 -11.03
N GLY A 30 7.83 3.03 -11.41
CA GLY A 30 7.50 2.72 -12.80
C GLY A 30 6.57 3.75 -13.48
N GLY A 31 6.08 4.73 -12.72
CA GLY A 31 4.98 5.62 -13.13
C GLY A 31 3.70 5.32 -12.37
N GLY A 32 2.81 6.31 -12.33
CA GLY A 32 1.50 6.24 -11.70
C GLY A 32 1.08 7.59 -11.17
N GLU A 33 -0.21 7.89 -11.22
CA GLU A 33 -0.82 9.13 -10.75
C GLU A 33 -1.87 8.88 -9.67
N LEU A 34 -2.35 7.65 -9.51
CA LEU A 34 -3.34 7.29 -8.50
C LEU A 34 -2.93 6.03 -7.75
N VAL A 35 -3.04 6.10 -6.42
CA VAL A 35 -2.94 4.95 -5.51
C VAL A 35 -4.31 4.73 -4.87
N THR A 36 -4.83 3.51 -5.02
CA THR A 36 -6.04 3.07 -4.33
C THR A 36 -5.68 2.08 -3.23
N LEU A 37 -6.08 2.38 -2.00
CA LEU A 37 -5.84 1.57 -0.81
C LEU A 37 -7.15 0.95 -0.32
N LEU A 38 -7.20 -0.38 -0.16
CA LEU A 38 -8.32 -1.07 0.49
C LEU A 38 -7.84 -1.74 1.78
N ALA A 39 -8.26 -1.20 2.92
CA ALA A 39 -7.93 -1.73 4.23
C ALA A 39 -8.70 -3.04 4.51
N GLY A 40 -7.97 -4.08 4.90
CA GLY A 40 -8.56 -5.35 5.34
C GLY A 40 -9.26 -5.25 6.69
N ALA A 41 -10.02 -6.29 7.04
CA ALA A 41 -10.74 -6.37 8.32
C ALA A 41 -9.78 -6.28 9.52
N ASP A 42 -8.61 -6.92 9.40
CA ASP A 42 -7.59 -6.97 10.45
C ASP A 42 -6.45 -5.96 10.23
N ALA A 43 -6.68 -4.93 9.40
CA ALA A 43 -5.70 -3.87 9.18
C ALA A 43 -5.41 -3.14 10.51
N PRO A 44 -4.13 -3.02 10.93
CA PRO A 44 -3.78 -2.25 12.11
C PRO A 44 -4.28 -0.81 12.02
N ALA A 45 -4.79 -0.30 13.14
CA ALA A 45 -5.22 1.08 13.23
C ALA A 45 -4.08 2.04 12.84
N GLY A 46 -4.38 3.03 12.00
CA GLY A 46 -3.41 4.01 11.52
C GLY A 46 -2.50 3.54 10.37
N LEU A 47 -2.56 2.27 9.95
CA LEU A 47 -1.76 1.77 8.82
C LEU A 47 -2.02 2.61 7.55
N VAL A 48 -3.29 2.80 7.19
CA VAL A 48 -3.69 3.55 6.00
C VAL A 48 -3.18 4.98 6.06
N ASP A 49 -3.34 5.66 7.19
CA ASP A 49 -2.89 7.04 7.36
C ASP A 49 -1.37 7.16 7.25
N ALA A 50 -0.64 6.20 7.82
CA ALA A 50 0.82 6.16 7.72
C ALA A 50 1.29 5.93 6.26
N VAL A 51 0.63 5.04 5.52
CA VAL A 51 0.90 4.80 4.11
C VAL A 51 0.57 6.06 3.27
N ARG A 52 -0.59 6.69 3.49
CA ARG A 52 -0.98 7.94 2.82
C ARG A 52 0.04 9.06 3.08
N ALA A 53 0.49 9.20 4.33
CA ALA A 53 1.50 10.19 4.70
C ALA A 53 2.85 9.91 4.01
N HIS A 54 3.24 8.65 3.87
CA HIS A 54 4.44 8.29 3.12
C HIS A 54 4.33 8.69 1.65
N VAL A 55 3.26 8.30 0.98
CA VAL A 55 3.04 8.62 -0.45
C VAL A 55 2.99 10.14 -0.66
N ALA A 56 2.23 10.87 0.15
CA ALA A 56 2.13 12.33 0.03
C ALA A 56 3.49 13.05 0.15
N ARG A 57 4.41 12.53 0.98
CA ARG A 57 5.76 13.09 1.12
C ARG A 57 6.68 12.77 -0.05
N ARG A 58 6.60 11.55 -0.60
CA ARG A 58 7.57 11.04 -1.57
C ARG A 58 7.10 11.20 -3.03
N TRP A 59 5.79 11.22 -3.23
CA TRP A 59 5.11 11.27 -4.51
C TRP A 59 4.00 12.34 -4.46
N PRO A 60 4.35 13.63 -4.33
CA PRO A 60 3.40 14.70 -4.02
C PRO A 60 2.34 14.96 -5.11
N PHE A 61 2.55 14.42 -6.32
CA PHE A 61 1.61 14.52 -7.44
C PHE A 61 0.68 13.31 -7.58
N VAL A 62 0.87 12.28 -6.74
CA VAL A 62 0.08 11.06 -6.76
C VAL A 62 -1.12 11.24 -5.84
N GLU A 63 -2.32 11.06 -6.38
CA GLU A 63 -3.56 11.02 -5.60
C GLU A 63 -3.63 9.72 -4.80
N VAL A 64 -4.12 9.79 -3.56
CA VAL A 64 -4.31 8.59 -2.74
C VAL A 64 -5.74 8.51 -2.23
N GLN A 65 -6.46 7.51 -2.72
CA GLN A 65 -7.80 7.15 -2.27
C GLN A 65 -7.72 5.95 -1.33
N ALA A 66 -8.50 5.98 -0.25
CA ALA A 66 -8.51 4.91 0.73
C ALA A 66 -9.92 4.52 1.12
N TYR A 67 -10.17 3.21 1.15
CA TYR A 67 -11.47 2.62 1.41
C TYR A 67 -11.34 1.51 2.46
N ALA A 68 -12.39 1.33 3.26
CA ALA A 68 -12.54 0.12 4.06
C ALA A 68 -12.96 -1.02 3.13
N GLY A 69 -12.08 -1.99 2.90
CA GLY A 69 -12.37 -3.17 2.06
C GLY A 69 -12.92 -4.34 2.86
N GLY A 70 -12.49 -4.50 4.11
CA GLY A 70 -13.00 -5.52 5.04
C GLY A 70 -12.65 -6.96 4.66
N GLN A 71 -11.74 -7.16 3.70
CA GLN A 71 -11.28 -8.50 3.32
C GLN A 71 -10.47 -9.16 4.46
N PRO A 72 -10.60 -10.48 4.68
CA PRO A 72 -9.99 -11.15 5.84
C PRO A 72 -8.51 -11.53 5.67
N HIS A 73 -8.01 -11.71 4.44
CA HIS A 73 -6.69 -12.31 4.22
C HIS A 73 -5.56 -11.30 4.01
N TYR A 74 -5.88 -10.09 3.57
CA TYR A 74 -4.89 -9.07 3.24
C TYR A 74 -5.13 -7.83 4.07
N PRO A 75 -4.17 -7.41 4.93
CA PRO A 75 -4.34 -6.21 5.75
C PRO A 75 -4.42 -4.95 4.88
N LEU A 76 -3.83 -4.97 3.69
CA LEU A 76 -3.92 -3.88 2.72
C LEU A 76 -3.85 -4.45 1.30
N LEU A 77 -4.81 -4.07 0.46
CA LEU A 77 -4.72 -4.21 -0.99
C LEU A 77 -4.42 -2.85 -1.60
N VAL A 78 -3.61 -2.85 -2.65
CA VAL A 78 -3.12 -1.63 -3.29
C VAL A 78 -3.27 -1.74 -4.80
N GLY A 79 -3.84 -0.73 -5.42
CA GLY A 79 -3.82 -0.50 -6.86
C GLY A 79 -3.00 0.75 -7.18
N VAL A 80 -2.25 0.71 -8.27
CA VAL A 80 -1.51 1.85 -8.83
C VAL A 80 -1.90 1.96 -10.31
N GLU A 81 -2.28 3.15 -10.74
CA GLU A 81 -2.64 3.50 -12.13
C GLU A 81 -1.74 4.63 -12.64
#